data_AF-A0A1M4THA1-F1
#
_entry.id   AF-A0A1M4THA1-F1
#
_cell.length_a   1.000
_cell.length_b   1.000
_cell.length_c   1.000
_cell.angle_alpha   90.00
_cell.angle_beta   90.00
_cell.angle_gamma   90.00
#
_symmetry.space_group_name_H-M   'P 1'
#
loop_
_entity.id
_entity.type
_entity.pdbx_description
1 polymer ?
#
loop_
_entity_poly.entity_id
_entity_poly.type
_entity_poly.pdbx_seq_one_letter_code
_entity_poly.pdbx_strand_id
1 'polypeptide(L)'
;MINSYNPMNNNIDIYIQALNSANCGIIITDNTQPDNPIIYCNRAFETITGYSHDEIIGHNCRFLQGQDRSQPEREFIKECIIEGKDCKLEIRNYKKDGKLFWNELYISPVKNEEGIITHFIGVQNDITERKKAEHELREEKSSVEQKILQRTKQLVESEAFLSSIVQTVRESLLVLDANYKVLSVNTHFLNSFKVTSEDTVGKILFELGNHQWDIEPLKQLLTKILPTNNPVIDYEVEHDFPHIGKKVMLLNAYRVEFEGQYKDRILIAIEDITEKKELDRRKDDFLSIASHELKTPLTTIKGLVQLLQRMVPENSPEKFNTTLDKVSVYVDRLNVLISDLLDTSKIQSGNIELHLDPFDIDKTIRDTVENLSVSAPHHKISLKGSTNATILGDELQISQVINNLISNAIKYSPGSDKVDIYINRVGNFVKVSVTDYGMGISAQDKAKIFDRFFRAREIQKKFPGLGIGLYISHEIITNHSGTLWVESEIGEGSTFSFTLPIMKNH
;
A
#
# COMPACT_ATOMS: atom_id res chain seq x y z
N MET A 1 -3.92 102.57 32.53
CA MET A 1 -4.28 101.33 33.25
C MET A 1 -3.27 100.27 32.85
N ILE A 2 -2.32 99.98 33.72
CA ILE A 2 -1.26 99.00 33.49
C ILE A 2 -1.82 97.65 33.94
N ASN A 3 -2.11 96.77 32.98
CA ASN A 3 -2.46 95.38 33.27
C ASN A 3 -1.16 94.63 33.59
N SER A 4 -1.00 94.24 34.84
CA SER A 4 0.10 93.42 35.35
C SER A 4 0.05 92.02 34.71
N TYR A 5 0.97 91.75 33.80
CA TYR A 5 1.27 90.41 33.30
C TYR A 5 1.98 89.62 34.42
N ASN A 6 1.32 88.62 35.01
CA ASN A 6 1.89 87.81 36.09
C ASN A 6 2.28 86.42 35.58
N PRO A 7 3.56 86.16 35.25
CA PRO A 7 4.00 84.92 34.61
C PRO A 7 3.84 83.64 35.47
N MET A 8 3.61 83.77 36.78
CA MET A 8 3.38 82.61 37.66
C MET A 8 2.03 81.91 37.42
N ASN A 9 0.96 82.64 37.08
CA ASN A 9 -0.35 82.03 36.85
C ASN A 9 -0.38 81.17 35.58
N ASN A 10 0.34 81.57 34.53
CA ASN A 10 0.41 80.84 33.28
C ASN A 10 1.07 79.45 33.44
N ASN A 11 2.04 79.31 34.34
CA ASN A 11 2.70 78.03 34.58
C ASN A 11 1.80 77.05 35.35
N ILE A 12 1.01 77.55 36.32
CA ILE A 12 0.06 76.72 37.09
C ILE A 12 -1.01 76.13 36.18
N ASP A 13 -1.57 76.93 35.26
CA ASP A 13 -2.57 76.47 34.31
C ASP A 13 -2.03 75.37 33.39
N ILE A 14 -0.77 75.50 32.93
CA ILE A 14 -0.10 74.47 32.12
C ILE A 14 0.09 73.17 32.91
N TYR A 15 0.50 73.24 34.18
CA TYR A 15 0.65 72.04 35.01
C TYR A 15 -0.69 71.35 35.29
N ILE A 16 -1.76 72.12 35.55
CA ILE A 16 -3.11 71.57 35.75
C ILE A 16 -3.64 70.94 34.45
N GLN A 17 -3.43 71.59 33.30
CA GLN A 17 -3.79 71.02 32.00
C GLN A 17 -3.00 69.74 31.70
N ALA A 18 -1.70 69.69 32.05
CA ALA A 18 -0.87 68.50 31.88
C ALA A 18 -1.38 67.33 32.75
N LEU A 19 -1.73 67.58 34.02
CA LEU A 19 -2.30 66.58 34.92
C LEU A 19 -3.66 66.05 34.41
N ASN A 20 -4.50 66.93 33.86
CA ASN A 20 -5.79 66.54 33.29
C ASN A 20 -5.70 65.83 31.95
N SER A 21 -4.63 66.06 31.19
CA SER A 21 -4.39 65.39 29.90
C SER A 21 -3.74 64.02 30.05
N ALA A 22 -3.27 63.68 31.25
CA ALA A 22 -2.70 62.37 31.52
C ALA A 22 -3.78 61.27 31.43
N ASN A 23 -3.44 60.16 30.77
CA ASN A 23 -4.34 59.01 30.63
C ASN A 23 -4.41 58.13 31.88
N CYS A 24 -3.53 58.35 32.86
CA CYS A 24 -3.57 57.70 34.17
C CYS A 24 -4.37 58.54 35.17
N GLY A 25 -5.01 57.87 36.12
CA GLY A 25 -5.62 58.54 37.26
C GLY A 25 -4.52 59.20 38.09
N ILE A 26 -4.71 60.47 38.45
CA ILE A 26 -3.80 61.19 39.33
C ILE A 26 -4.61 61.80 40.45
N ILE A 27 -4.19 61.54 41.68
CA ILE A 27 -4.73 62.16 42.89
C ILE A 27 -3.63 62.84 43.70
N ILE A 28 -3.99 63.88 44.43
CA ILE A 28 -3.14 64.46 45.47
C ILE A 28 -3.91 64.40 46.78
N THR A 29 -3.26 63.91 47.83
CA THR A 29 -3.83 63.85 49.18
C THR A 29 -3.08 64.79 50.12
N ASP A 30 -3.77 65.31 51.12
CA ASP A 30 -3.20 66.20 52.13
C ASP A 30 -2.90 65.41 53.42
N ASN A 31 -1.63 65.15 53.67
CA ASN A 31 -1.18 64.39 54.83
C ASN A 31 -1.25 65.20 56.14
N THR A 32 -1.47 66.51 56.06
CA THR A 32 -1.62 67.38 57.25
C THR A 32 -3.03 67.34 57.83
N GLN A 33 -4.00 66.83 57.07
CA GLN A 33 -5.39 66.67 57.50
C GLN A 33 -5.66 65.27 58.07
N PRO A 34 -6.61 65.14 59.02
CA PRO A 34 -7.04 63.83 59.52
C PRO A 34 -7.47 62.90 58.39
N ASP A 35 -6.99 61.66 58.44
CA ASP A 35 -7.30 60.60 57.47
C ASP A 35 -6.71 60.77 56.04
N ASN A 36 -5.80 61.72 55.81
CA ASN A 36 -5.11 61.93 54.54
C ASN A 36 -6.09 61.99 53.33
N PRO A 37 -7.02 62.97 53.30
CA PRO A 37 -8.07 63.06 52.30
C PRO A 37 -7.52 63.46 50.93
N ILE A 38 -8.20 63.05 49.86
CA ILE A 38 -7.92 63.50 48.50
C ILE A 38 -8.36 64.96 48.36
N ILE A 39 -7.43 65.84 47.95
CA ILE A 39 -7.68 67.27 47.70
C ILE A 39 -7.71 67.61 46.21
N TYR A 40 -7.22 66.72 45.36
CA TYR A 40 -7.25 66.86 43.91
C TYR A 40 -7.38 65.49 43.25
N CYS A 41 -8.18 65.41 42.19
CA CYS A 41 -8.20 64.28 41.27
C CYS A 41 -8.34 64.79 39.83
N ASN A 42 -7.69 64.11 38.88
CA ASN A 42 -7.81 64.44 37.45
C ASN A 42 -9.00 63.72 36.79
N ARG A 43 -9.31 64.12 35.55
CA ARG A 43 -10.43 63.55 34.78
C ARG A 43 -10.29 62.05 34.50
N ALA A 44 -9.06 61.56 34.33
CA ALA A 44 -8.80 60.14 34.11
C ALA A 44 -9.17 59.29 35.34
N PHE A 45 -8.91 59.79 36.56
CA PHE A 45 -9.29 59.10 37.79
C PHE A 45 -10.81 58.97 37.95
N GLU A 46 -11.58 60.03 37.64
CA GLU A 46 -13.05 59.96 37.57
C GLU A 46 -13.51 58.90 36.56
N THR A 47 -12.87 58.86 35.38
CA THR A 47 -13.22 57.94 34.29
C THR A 47 -12.91 56.48 34.64
N ILE A 48 -11.75 56.22 35.25
CA ILE A 48 -11.33 54.87 35.66
C ILE A 48 -12.25 54.32 36.75
N THR A 49 -12.55 55.14 37.76
CA THR A 49 -13.28 54.72 38.97
C THR A 49 -14.80 54.81 38.83
N GLY A 50 -15.30 55.69 37.96
CA GLY A 50 -16.73 55.95 37.77
C GLY A 50 -17.35 56.86 38.84
N TYR A 51 -16.56 57.37 39.79
CA TYR A 51 -17.01 58.35 40.78
C TYR A 51 -16.85 59.77 40.23
N SER A 52 -17.78 60.64 40.57
CA SER A 52 -17.69 62.06 40.25
C SER A 52 -16.69 62.76 41.17
N HIS A 53 -16.12 63.88 40.71
CA HIS A 53 -15.21 64.70 41.50
C HIS A 53 -15.70 64.96 42.94
N ASP A 54 -16.97 65.35 43.10
CA ASP A 54 -17.57 65.65 44.42
C ASP A 54 -17.67 64.44 45.35
N GLU A 55 -17.71 63.22 44.81
CA GLU A 55 -17.71 61.97 45.58
C GLU A 55 -16.29 61.52 45.96
N ILE A 56 -15.26 62.08 45.33
CA ILE A 56 -13.85 61.72 45.51
C ILE A 56 -13.17 62.66 46.50
N ILE A 57 -13.37 63.96 46.35
CA ILE A 57 -12.72 64.98 47.17
C ILE A 57 -13.13 64.85 48.63
N GLY A 58 -12.17 64.97 49.54
CA GLY A 58 -12.37 64.85 50.98
C GLY A 58 -12.37 63.41 51.51
N HIS A 59 -12.42 62.41 50.65
CA HIS A 59 -12.34 60.99 51.05
C HIS A 59 -10.90 60.47 51.00
N ASN A 60 -10.58 59.51 51.88
CA ASN A 60 -9.36 58.74 51.73
C ASN A 60 -9.49 57.71 50.60
N CYS A 61 -8.47 57.58 49.74
CA CYS A 61 -8.45 56.72 48.56
C CYS A 61 -8.76 55.23 48.83
N ARG A 62 -8.70 54.77 50.09
CA ARG A 62 -9.10 53.40 50.46
C ARG A 62 -10.57 53.08 50.20
N PHE A 63 -11.43 54.06 49.89
CA PHE A 63 -12.83 53.79 49.55
C PHE A 63 -12.95 52.86 48.33
N LEU A 64 -12.02 52.94 47.37
CA LEU A 64 -11.95 52.07 46.18
C LEU A 64 -11.76 50.58 46.48
N GLN A 65 -11.33 50.22 47.70
CA GLN A 65 -11.13 48.82 48.09
C GLN A 65 -12.44 48.11 48.45
N GLY A 66 -13.54 48.84 48.66
CA GLY A 66 -14.84 48.26 49.01
C GLY A 66 -14.76 47.34 50.25
N GLN A 67 -15.22 46.09 50.10
CA GLN A 67 -15.17 45.04 51.12
C GLN A 67 -13.87 44.21 51.09
N ASP A 68 -13.03 44.38 50.07
CA ASP A 68 -11.78 43.62 49.87
C ASP A 68 -10.63 44.17 50.72
N ARG A 69 -10.80 44.05 52.05
CA ARG A 69 -9.94 44.65 53.07
C ARG A 69 -8.81 43.72 53.53
N SER A 70 -8.80 42.45 53.16
CA SER A 70 -7.77 41.50 53.59
C SER A 70 -6.54 41.44 52.67
N GLN A 71 -6.45 42.32 51.68
CA GLN A 71 -5.36 42.31 50.71
C GLN A 71 -4.02 42.70 51.39
N PRO A 72 -2.95 41.89 51.24
CA PRO A 72 -1.64 42.17 51.82
C PRO A 72 -1.06 43.51 51.34
N GLU A 73 -1.39 43.91 50.11
CA GLU A 73 -1.00 45.18 49.51
C GLU A 73 -1.43 46.41 50.33
N ARG A 74 -2.50 46.30 51.14
CA ARG A 74 -2.96 47.39 52.00
C ARG A 74 -1.99 47.68 53.14
N GLU A 75 -1.40 46.64 53.70
CA GLU A 75 -0.40 46.77 54.77
C GLU A 75 0.86 47.43 54.20
N PHE A 76 1.29 47.00 53.02
CA PHE A 76 2.40 47.61 52.30
C PHE A 76 2.19 49.11 52.02
N ILE A 77 1.02 49.51 51.51
CA ILE A 77 0.69 50.95 51.32
C ILE A 77 0.78 51.71 52.65
N LYS A 78 0.23 51.14 53.73
CA LYS A 78 0.21 51.78 55.05
C LYS A 78 1.63 52.00 55.57
N GLU A 79 2.49 51.00 55.44
CA GLU A 79 3.91 51.09 55.81
C GLU A 79 4.63 52.18 54.99
N CYS A 80 4.45 52.21 53.67
CA CYS A 80 5.09 53.21 52.82
C CYS A 80 4.64 54.65 53.14
N ILE A 81 3.37 54.86 53.48
CA ILE A 81 2.86 56.17 53.90
C ILE A 81 3.47 56.59 55.25
N ILE A 82 3.57 55.67 56.23
CA ILE A 82 4.16 55.95 57.54
C ILE A 82 5.66 56.25 57.42
N GLU A 83 6.39 55.48 56.62
CA GLU A 83 7.83 55.66 56.41
C GLU A 83 8.15 56.83 55.48
N GLY A 84 7.16 57.33 54.74
CA GLY A 84 7.35 58.42 53.80
C GLY A 84 8.21 58.04 52.60
N LYS A 85 8.01 56.83 52.06
CA LYS A 85 8.74 56.28 50.92
C LYS A 85 7.84 56.17 49.70
N ASP A 86 8.44 56.21 48.51
CA ASP A 86 7.77 55.85 47.27
C ASP A 86 7.32 54.39 47.31
N CYS A 87 6.12 54.09 46.80
CA CYS A 87 5.67 52.71 46.63
C CYS A 87 5.02 52.48 45.28
N LYS A 88 5.23 51.28 44.75
CA LYS A 88 4.64 50.79 43.51
C LYS A 88 4.07 49.40 43.77
N LEU A 89 2.81 49.19 43.43
CA LEU A 89 2.15 47.90 43.62
C LEU A 89 0.93 47.73 42.70
N GLU A 90 0.41 46.51 42.61
CA GLU A 90 -0.83 46.21 41.91
C GLU A 90 -1.88 45.77 42.94
N ILE A 91 -2.99 46.49 43.06
CA ILE A 91 -4.03 46.21 44.06
C ILE A 91 -5.40 46.07 43.40
N ARG A 92 -6.28 45.23 43.97
CA ARG A 92 -7.67 45.12 43.49
C ARG A 92 -8.51 46.27 44.03
N ASN A 93 -9.14 47.00 43.12
CA ASN A 93 -10.07 48.08 43.43
C ASN A 93 -11.40 47.83 42.72
N TYR A 94 -12.43 48.55 43.14
CA TYR A 94 -13.80 48.39 42.66
C TYR A 94 -14.30 49.74 42.18
N LYS A 95 -14.83 49.76 40.95
CA LYS A 95 -15.48 50.94 40.37
C LYS A 95 -16.80 51.22 41.09
N LYS A 96 -17.41 52.36 40.83
CA LYS A 96 -18.71 52.75 41.40
C LYS A 96 -19.82 51.74 41.12
N ASP A 97 -19.79 51.09 39.95
CA ASP A 97 -20.73 50.04 39.56
C ASP A 97 -20.43 48.67 40.20
N GLY A 98 -19.41 48.58 41.07
CA GLY A 98 -18.98 47.37 41.75
C GLY A 98 -18.05 46.47 40.95
N LYS A 99 -17.69 46.82 39.70
CA LYS A 99 -16.75 46.01 38.91
C LYS A 99 -15.34 46.09 39.47
N LEU A 100 -14.72 44.92 39.61
CA LEU A 100 -13.30 44.78 39.94
C LEU A 100 -12.44 45.36 38.81
N PHE A 101 -11.42 46.13 39.16
CA PHE A 101 -10.32 46.48 38.29
C PHE A 101 -8.98 46.35 39.03
N TRP A 102 -7.96 45.93 38.29
CA TRP A 102 -6.59 45.90 38.80
C TRP A 102 -5.96 47.28 38.66
N ASN A 103 -5.58 47.86 39.78
CA ASN A 103 -4.98 49.18 39.86
C ASN A 103 -3.48 49.05 40.07
N GLU A 104 -2.69 49.38 39.05
CA GLU A 104 -1.26 49.63 39.22
C GLU A 104 -1.08 51.01 39.85
N LEU A 105 -0.79 51.01 41.15
CA LEU A 105 -0.74 52.19 42.00
C LEU A 105 0.71 52.57 42.28
N TYR A 106 1.03 53.83 42.02
CA TYR A 106 2.28 54.48 42.41
C TYR A 106 1.94 55.58 43.42
N ILE A 107 2.61 55.61 44.56
CA ILE A 107 2.45 56.68 45.56
C ILE A 107 3.82 57.32 45.80
N SER A 108 3.88 58.65 45.71
CA SER A 108 5.08 59.43 45.97
C SER A 108 4.82 60.54 47.00
N PRO A 109 5.66 60.67 48.05
CA PRO A 109 5.54 61.73 49.05
C PRO A 109 6.04 63.07 48.50
N VAL A 110 5.36 64.15 48.87
CA VAL A 110 5.77 65.53 48.57
C VAL A 110 6.15 66.21 49.88
N LYS A 111 7.37 66.74 49.91
CA LYS A 111 7.96 67.39 51.09
C LYS A 111 7.97 68.91 50.93
N ASN A 112 7.78 69.63 52.04
CA ASN A 112 8.01 71.07 52.09
C ASN A 112 9.53 71.39 52.20
N GLU A 113 9.88 72.67 52.25
CA GLU A 113 11.27 73.13 52.39
C GLU A 113 11.97 72.65 53.68
N GLU A 114 11.19 72.30 54.70
CA GLU A 114 11.66 71.76 55.99
C GLU A 114 11.81 70.23 55.99
N GLY A 115 11.54 69.58 54.86
CA GLY A 115 11.64 68.11 54.71
C GLY A 115 10.43 67.33 55.25
N ILE A 116 9.39 68.00 55.72
CA ILE A 116 8.16 67.40 56.25
C ILE A 116 7.24 67.00 55.09
N ILE A 117 6.68 65.80 55.15
CA ILE A 117 5.75 65.29 54.13
C ILE A 117 4.39 65.95 54.32
N THR A 118 4.01 66.79 53.35
CA THR A 118 2.74 67.54 53.36
C THR A 118 1.68 66.89 52.50
N HIS A 119 2.06 66.29 51.37
CA HIS A 119 1.13 65.69 50.43
C HIS A 119 1.64 64.34 49.93
N PHE A 120 0.74 63.54 49.37
CA PHE A 120 1.10 62.39 48.54
C PHE A 120 0.47 62.52 47.17
N ILE A 121 1.23 62.15 46.13
CA ILE A 121 0.73 62.00 44.77
C ILE A 121 0.50 60.52 44.54
N GLY A 122 -0.75 60.16 44.18
CA GLY A 122 -1.10 58.81 43.76
C GLY A 122 -1.33 58.78 42.25
N VAL A 123 -0.66 57.89 41.53
CA VAL A 123 -0.88 57.61 40.10
C VAL A 123 -1.47 56.21 39.96
N GLN A 124 -2.62 56.11 39.30
CA GLN A 124 -3.39 54.88 39.12
C GLN A 124 -3.50 54.53 37.64
N ASN A 125 -3.20 53.28 37.29
CA ASN A 125 -3.41 52.75 35.96
C ASN A 125 -4.29 51.49 36.01
N ASP A 126 -5.37 51.46 35.23
CA ASP A 126 -6.24 50.29 35.12
C ASP A 126 -5.56 49.24 34.21
N ILE A 127 -4.97 48.22 34.82
CA ILE A 127 -4.24 47.14 34.14
C ILE A 127 -5.10 45.88 34.00
N THR A 128 -6.43 45.97 34.12
CA THR A 128 -7.33 44.82 34.10
C THR A 128 -7.24 44.02 32.81
N GLU A 129 -7.23 44.69 31.65
CA GLU A 129 -7.11 44.02 30.35
C GLU A 129 -5.74 43.35 30.18
N ARG A 130 -4.67 43.98 30.70
CA ARG A 130 -3.32 43.38 30.74
C ARG A 130 -3.33 42.08 31.55
N LYS A 131 -3.93 42.08 32.74
CA LYS A 131 -4.02 40.90 33.62
C LYS A 131 -4.84 39.77 33.02
N LYS A 132 -5.94 40.08 32.32
CA LYS A 132 -6.74 39.07 31.60
C LYS A 132 -5.94 38.43 30.47
N ALA A 133 -5.28 39.24 29.64
CA ALA A 133 -4.45 38.73 28.55
C ALA A 133 -3.29 37.86 29.06
N GLU A 134 -2.63 38.26 30.16
CA GLU A 134 -1.59 37.45 30.80
C GLU A 134 -2.11 36.09 31.31
N HIS A 135 -3.31 36.08 31.88
CA HIS A 135 -3.95 34.84 32.36
C HIS A 135 -4.33 33.91 31.21
N GLU A 136 -5.01 34.43 30.18
CA GLU A 136 -5.41 33.67 28.99
C GLU A 136 -4.19 33.08 28.27
N LEU A 137 -3.14 33.88 28.09
CA LEU A 137 -1.89 33.41 27.49
C LEU A 137 -1.24 32.29 28.32
N ARG A 138 -1.29 32.38 29.64
CA ARG A 138 -0.75 31.35 30.54
C ARG A 138 -1.53 30.04 30.44
N GLU A 139 -2.85 30.11 30.38
CA GLU A 139 -3.71 28.94 30.20
C GLU A 139 -3.48 28.30 28.82
N GLU A 140 -3.42 29.10 27.76
CA GLU A 140 -3.14 28.61 26.41
C GLU A 140 -1.77 27.93 26.31
N LYS A 141 -0.73 28.57 26.86
CA LYS A 141 0.62 28.00 26.91
C LYS A 141 0.63 26.64 27.62
N SER A 142 -0.04 26.53 28.76
CA SER A 142 -0.13 25.26 29.50
C SER A 142 -0.87 24.19 28.69
N SER A 143 -1.95 24.55 27.99
CA SER A 143 -2.69 23.63 27.11
C SER A 143 -1.83 23.13 25.95
N VAL A 144 -1.05 24.01 25.32
CA VAL A 144 -0.14 23.67 24.22
C VAL A 144 0.97 22.74 24.72
N GLU A 145 1.60 23.03 25.86
CA GLU A 145 2.64 22.18 26.46
C GLU A 145 2.11 20.76 26.75
N GLN A 146 0.90 20.63 27.28
CA GLN A 146 0.26 19.33 27.50
C GLN A 146 -0.01 18.58 26.19
N LYS A 147 -0.52 19.27 25.15
CA LYS A 147 -0.74 18.67 23.82
C LYS A 147 0.56 18.21 23.18
N ILE A 148 1.64 18.98 23.31
CA ILE A 148 2.98 18.60 22.82
C ILE A 148 3.43 17.32 23.54
N LEU A 149 3.35 17.27 24.87
CA LEU A 149 3.75 16.08 25.63
C LEU A 149 2.96 14.83 25.21
N GLN A 150 1.65 14.97 25.04
CA GLN A 150 0.79 13.88 24.59
C GLN A 150 1.14 13.41 23.17
N ARG A 151 1.32 14.35 22.23
CA ARG A 151 1.69 14.03 20.84
C ARG A 151 3.07 13.40 20.74
N THR A 152 4.05 13.89 21.49
CA THR A 152 5.39 13.30 21.54
C THR A 152 5.34 11.87 22.05
N LYS A 153 4.56 11.60 23.11
CA LYS A 153 4.37 10.23 23.61
C LYS A 153 3.74 9.31 22.55
N GLN A 154 2.67 9.76 21.89
CA GLN A 154 2.02 9.00 20.82
C GLN A 154 2.94 8.71 19.64
N LEU A 155 3.81 9.67 19.28
CA LEU A 155 4.80 9.48 18.21
C LEU A 155 5.83 8.41 18.58
N VAL A 156 6.37 8.44 19.80
CA VAL A 156 7.32 7.42 20.28
C VAL A 156 6.68 6.03 20.30
N GLU A 157 5.44 5.93 20.79
CA GLU A 157 4.70 4.65 20.79
C GLU A 157 4.44 4.14 19.37
N SER A 158 4.03 5.03 18.46
CA SER A 158 3.81 4.69 17.05
C SER A 158 5.10 4.27 16.35
N GLU A 159 6.21 4.95 16.61
CA GLU A 159 7.53 4.63 16.03
C GLU A 159 8.02 3.26 16.51
N ALA A 160 7.89 2.96 17.81
CA ALA A 160 8.25 1.66 18.37
C ALA A 160 7.39 0.52 17.79
N PHE A 161 6.09 0.78 17.58
CA PHE A 161 5.18 -0.19 16.95
C PHE A 161 5.56 -0.46 15.49
N LEU A 162 5.78 0.58 14.68
CA LEU A 162 6.19 0.43 13.27
C LEU A 162 7.54 -0.27 13.14
N SER A 163 8.51 0.09 13.99
CA SER A 163 9.81 -0.58 14.05
C SER A 163 9.65 -2.08 14.34
N SER A 164 8.79 -2.44 15.31
CA SER A 164 8.53 -3.84 15.65
C SER A 164 7.94 -4.64 14.49
N ILE A 165 7.04 -4.05 13.70
CA ILE A 165 6.51 -4.68 12.48
C ILE A 165 7.65 -4.94 11.49
N VAL A 166 8.43 -3.91 11.15
CA VAL A 166 9.53 -4.02 10.18
C VAL A 166 10.56 -5.08 10.61
N GLN A 167 10.87 -5.16 11.90
CA GLN A 167 11.84 -6.12 12.45
C GLN A 167 11.34 -7.58 12.45
N THR A 168 10.02 -7.81 12.45
CA THR A 168 9.43 -9.16 12.55
C THR A 168 8.95 -9.73 11.22
N VAL A 169 8.89 -8.91 10.16
CA VAL A 169 8.60 -9.36 8.80
C VAL A 169 9.65 -10.38 8.33
N ARG A 170 9.19 -11.43 7.65
CA ARG A 170 10.02 -12.54 7.14
C ARG A 170 10.64 -12.27 5.76
N GLU A 171 10.59 -11.04 5.30
CA GLU A 171 11.30 -10.57 4.12
C GLU A 171 12.51 -9.74 4.58
N SER A 172 13.58 -9.78 3.80
CA SER A 172 14.77 -8.99 4.10
C SER A 172 14.54 -7.58 3.60
N LEU A 173 14.43 -6.62 4.52
CA LEU A 173 14.15 -5.22 4.18
C LEU A 173 15.41 -4.39 4.32
N LEU A 174 15.67 -3.55 3.33
CA LEU A 174 16.81 -2.63 3.30
C LEU A 174 16.38 -1.26 2.77
N VAL A 175 16.93 -0.21 3.37
CA VAL A 175 16.68 1.18 2.98
C VAL A 175 17.99 1.83 2.59
N LEU A 176 18.03 2.46 1.41
CA LEU A 176 19.18 3.17 0.88
C LEU A 176 18.91 4.67 0.75
N ASP A 177 19.99 5.45 0.71
CA ASP A 177 19.95 6.82 0.18
C ASP A 177 20.14 6.87 -1.35
N ALA A 178 20.19 8.08 -1.90
CA ALA A 178 20.39 8.34 -3.32
C ALA A 178 21.74 7.84 -3.88
N ASN A 179 22.72 7.60 -3.01
CA ASN A 179 24.05 7.10 -3.36
C ASN A 179 24.20 5.59 -3.06
N TYR A 180 23.09 4.90 -2.83
CA TYR A 180 23.04 3.48 -2.49
C TYR A 180 23.74 3.12 -1.17
N LYS A 181 23.89 4.08 -0.26
CA LYS A 181 24.38 3.85 1.09
C LYS A 181 23.26 3.28 1.93
N VAL A 182 23.53 2.21 2.68
CA VAL A 182 22.54 1.57 3.54
C VAL A 182 22.23 2.46 4.74
N LEU A 183 20.97 2.87 4.86
CA LEU A 183 20.46 3.66 5.98
C LEU A 183 19.88 2.78 7.09
N SER A 184 19.23 1.67 6.73
CA SER A 184 18.59 0.76 7.69
C SER A 184 18.38 -0.61 7.08
N VAL A 185 18.37 -1.64 7.92
CA VAL A 185 18.01 -3.02 7.58
C VAL A 185 17.18 -3.63 8.70
N ASN A 186 16.34 -4.60 8.36
CA ASN A 186 15.63 -5.37 9.39
C ASN A 186 16.45 -6.58 9.87
N THR A 187 16.01 -7.16 10.99
CA THR A 187 16.66 -8.32 11.63
C THR A 187 16.67 -9.55 10.71
N HIS A 188 15.64 -9.71 9.88
CA HIS A 188 15.60 -10.82 8.93
C HIS A 188 16.73 -10.73 7.90
N PHE A 189 17.01 -9.55 7.32
CA PHE A 189 18.16 -9.33 6.42
C PHE A 189 19.48 -9.76 7.08
N LEU A 190 19.74 -9.30 8.31
CA LEU A 190 20.96 -9.63 9.04
C LEU A 190 21.12 -11.15 9.24
N ASN A 191 20.03 -11.81 9.64
CA ASN A 191 20.02 -13.24 9.90
C ASN A 191 20.14 -14.11 8.63
N SER A 192 19.48 -13.69 7.55
CA SER A 192 19.46 -14.40 6.27
C SER A 192 20.82 -14.33 5.58
N PHE A 193 21.45 -13.16 5.59
CA PHE A 193 22.75 -12.94 4.94
C PHE A 193 23.96 -13.09 5.87
N LYS A 194 23.72 -13.43 7.15
CA LYS A 194 24.77 -13.66 8.16
C LYS A 194 25.71 -12.46 8.34
N VAL A 195 25.14 -11.26 8.34
CA VAL A 195 25.86 -9.99 8.52
C VAL A 195 25.41 -9.26 9.78
N THR A 196 26.23 -8.34 10.28
CA THR A 196 25.90 -7.50 11.44
C THR A 196 25.39 -6.13 10.99
N SER A 197 24.64 -5.44 11.86
CA SER A 197 24.20 -4.07 11.58
C SER A 197 25.37 -3.11 11.43
N GLU A 198 26.43 -3.28 12.24
CA GLU A 198 27.64 -2.43 12.19
C GLU A 198 28.39 -2.59 10.88
N ASP A 199 28.40 -3.80 10.32
CA ASP A 199 29.05 -4.08 9.05
C ASP A 199 28.22 -3.71 7.82
N THR A 200 26.95 -3.37 8.00
CA THR A 200 26.00 -3.15 6.92
C THR A 200 25.56 -1.69 6.83
N VAL A 201 25.07 -1.13 7.94
CA VAL A 201 24.52 0.23 7.98
C VAL A 201 25.64 1.24 7.83
N GLY A 202 25.43 2.21 6.96
CA GLY A 202 26.38 3.27 6.66
C GLY A 202 27.43 2.90 5.60
N LYS A 203 27.40 1.70 5.03
CA LYS A 203 28.26 1.31 3.89
C LYS A 203 27.48 1.37 2.58
N ILE A 204 28.21 1.43 1.45
CA ILE A 204 27.60 1.36 0.11
C ILE A 204 27.20 -0.09 -0.16
N LEU A 205 25.99 -0.30 -0.67
CA LEU A 205 25.43 -1.63 -0.94
C LEU A 205 26.41 -2.53 -1.71
N PHE A 206 26.97 -2.03 -2.81
CA PHE A 206 27.88 -2.79 -3.68
C PHE A 206 29.26 -3.09 -3.08
N GLU A 207 29.59 -2.49 -1.94
CA GLU A 207 30.85 -2.74 -1.22
C GLU A 207 30.68 -3.75 -0.08
N LEU A 208 29.42 -4.11 0.25
CA LEU A 208 29.13 -5.02 1.35
C LEU A 208 29.72 -6.41 1.14
N GLY A 209 30.22 -6.99 2.24
CA GLY A 209 30.71 -8.37 2.27
C GLY A 209 31.90 -8.62 1.34
N ASN A 210 32.81 -7.64 1.17
CA ASN A 210 33.87 -7.67 0.14
C ASN A 210 33.31 -7.75 -1.29
N HIS A 211 32.40 -6.83 -1.63
CA HIS A 211 31.76 -6.76 -2.95
C HIS A 211 30.88 -7.95 -3.32
N GLN A 212 30.40 -8.74 -2.36
CA GLN A 212 29.43 -9.82 -2.60
C GLN A 212 28.11 -9.29 -3.16
N TRP A 213 27.75 -8.06 -2.80
CA TRP A 213 26.54 -7.39 -3.28
C TRP A 213 26.75 -6.62 -4.59
N ASP A 214 27.94 -6.70 -5.18
CA ASP A 214 28.22 -6.23 -6.53
C ASP A 214 27.67 -7.23 -7.57
N ILE A 215 26.34 -7.26 -7.68
CA ILE A 215 25.61 -8.18 -8.54
C ILE A 215 25.10 -7.38 -9.75
N GLU A 216 25.54 -7.73 -10.96
CA GLU A 216 25.17 -7.01 -12.19
C GLU A 216 23.64 -6.83 -12.36
N PRO A 217 22.81 -7.88 -12.23
CA PRO A 217 21.36 -7.73 -12.26
C PRO A 217 20.80 -6.73 -11.23
N LEU A 218 21.37 -6.69 -10.02
CA LEU A 218 20.97 -5.76 -8.96
C LEU A 218 21.41 -4.32 -9.28
N LYS A 219 22.63 -4.15 -9.81
CA LYS A 219 23.10 -2.84 -10.29
C LYS A 219 22.21 -2.31 -11.41
N GLN A 220 21.86 -3.16 -12.37
CA GLN A 220 20.96 -2.79 -13.46
C GLN A 220 19.58 -2.38 -12.94
N LEU A 221 19.02 -3.13 -12.00
CA LEU A 221 17.76 -2.80 -11.33
C LEU A 221 17.80 -1.39 -10.73
N LEU A 222 18.81 -1.11 -9.91
CA LEU A 222 18.89 0.14 -9.15
C LEU A 222 19.25 1.36 -9.99
N THR A 223 20.16 1.20 -10.97
CA THR A 223 20.73 2.34 -11.72
C THR A 223 20.01 2.65 -13.02
N LYS A 224 19.37 1.66 -13.65
CA LYS A 224 18.73 1.82 -14.97
C LYS A 224 17.21 1.67 -14.91
N ILE A 225 16.72 0.64 -14.21
CA ILE A 225 15.29 0.29 -14.25
C ILE A 225 14.50 1.15 -13.28
N LEU A 226 14.84 1.13 -11.98
CA LEU A 226 14.09 1.83 -10.94
C LEU A 226 13.89 3.34 -11.20
N PRO A 227 14.84 4.09 -11.77
CA PRO A 227 14.63 5.52 -12.09
C PRO A 227 13.59 5.77 -13.19
N THR A 228 13.34 4.80 -14.06
CA THR A 228 12.38 4.92 -15.18
C THR A 228 11.09 4.15 -14.94
N ASN A 229 11.09 3.20 -14.00
CA ASN A 229 9.97 2.34 -13.68
C ASN A 229 9.89 2.13 -12.16
N ASN A 230 9.02 2.90 -11.49
CA ASN A 230 8.87 2.91 -10.02
C ASN A 230 7.39 2.67 -9.65
N PRO A 231 7.05 1.62 -8.87
CA PRO A 231 7.91 0.58 -8.28
C PRO A 231 8.37 -0.48 -9.30
N VAL A 232 9.45 -1.18 -8.97
CA VAL A 232 9.80 -2.47 -9.59
C VAL A 232 9.36 -3.60 -8.67
N ILE A 233 8.66 -4.58 -9.22
CA ILE A 233 8.08 -5.71 -8.48
C ILE A 233 8.55 -7.02 -9.14
N ASP A 234 8.78 -8.05 -8.33
CA ASP A 234 9.12 -9.42 -8.73
C ASP A 234 10.37 -9.53 -9.63
N TYR A 235 11.40 -8.71 -9.36
CA TYR A 235 12.65 -8.76 -10.11
C TYR A 235 13.57 -9.88 -9.58
N GLU A 236 13.78 -10.92 -10.38
CA GLU A 236 14.57 -12.09 -9.99
C GLU A 236 16.08 -11.84 -10.15
N VAL A 237 16.87 -12.16 -9.11
CA VAL A 237 18.33 -12.07 -9.09
C VAL A 237 18.90 -13.36 -8.54
N GLU A 238 19.76 -14.01 -9.33
CA GLU A 238 20.51 -15.18 -8.91
C GLU A 238 21.94 -14.78 -8.53
N HIS A 239 22.43 -15.26 -7.38
CA HIS A 239 23.80 -15.02 -6.94
C HIS A 239 24.33 -16.17 -6.07
N ASP A 240 25.64 -16.42 -6.12
CA ASP A 240 26.31 -17.41 -5.28
C ASP A 240 27.16 -16.72 -4.20
N PHE A 241 26.69 -16.79 -2.96
CA PHE A 241 27.35 -16.17 -1.83
C PHE A 241 28.35 -17.14 -1.17
N PRO A 242 29.58 -16.70 -0.83
CA PRO A 242 30.62 -17.57 -0.30
C PRO A 242 30.28 -18.39 0.96
N HIS A 243 29.36 -17.91 1.81
CA HIS A 243 29.05 -18.55 3.10
C HIS A 243 27.62 -19.11 3.22
N ILE A 244 26.70 -18.67 2.35
CA ILE A 244 25.29 -19.11 2.36
C ILE A 244 24.90 -19.85 1.07
N GLY A 245 25.84 -19.96 0.13
CA GLY A 245 25.70 -20.65 -1.15
C GLY A 245 24.84 -19.89 -2.16
N LYS A 246 24.41 -20.63 -3.18
CA LYS A 246 23.55 -20.15 -4.25
C LYS A 246 22.19 -19.70 -3.72
N LYS A 247 21.78 -18.50 -4.11
CA LYS A 247 20.50 -17.89 -3.78
C LYS A 247 19.79 -17.35 -5.01
N VAL A 248 18.49 -17.58 -5.07
CA VAL A 248 17.56 -16.96 -6.01
C VAL A 248 16.68 -16.00 -5.22
N MET A 249 16.87 -14.71 -5.46
CA MET A 249 16.25 -13.63 -4.73
C MET A 249 15.19 -12.96 -5.59
N LEU A 250 14.02 -12.69 -5.02
CA LEU A 250 12.95 -11.92 -5.65
C LEU A 250 12.91 -10.53 -5.00
N LEU A 251 13.12 -9.49 -5.81
CA LEU A 251 13.31 -8.13 -5.33
C LEU A 251 12.13 -7.23 -5.70
N ASN A 252 11.61 -6.54 -4.69
CA ASN A 252 10.70 -5.42 -4.83
C ASN A 252 11.43 -4.15 -4.44
N ALA A 253 11.49 -3.17 -5.34
CA ALA A 253 12.19 -1.91 -5.11
C ALA A 253 11.25 -0.72 -5.34
N TYR A 254 11.26 0.22 -4.40
CA TYR A 254 10.46 1.43 -4.45
C TYR A 254 11.31 2.65 -4.12
N ARG A 255 11.27 3.68 -4.97
CA ARG A 255 11.93 4.96 -4.70
C ARG A 255 10.92 5.95 -4.15
N VAL A 256 11.24 6.54 -3.01
CA VAL A 256 10.39 7.50 -2.31
C VAL A 256 10.58 8.89 -2.91
N GLU A 257 9.51 9.45 -3.48
CA GLU A 257 9.54 10.75 -4.19
C GLU A 257 8.90 11.91 -3.39
N PHE A 258 8.36 11.64 -2.20
CA PHE A 258 7.70 12.67 -1.40
C PHE A 258 8.67 13.78 -0.95
N GLU A 259 8.19 15.04 -0.93
CA GLU A 259 8.93 16.18 -0.39
C GLU A 259 9.18 16.01 1.11
N GLY A 260 10.39 16.36 1.56
CA GLY A 260 10.79 16.32 2.98
C GLY A 260 12.05 15.50 3.24
N GLN A 261 12.21 15.01 4.47
CA GLN A 261 13.44 14.36 4.96
C GLN A 261 13.69 12.94 4.38
N TYR A 262 12.69 12.36 3.71
CA TYR A 262 12.74 11.00 3.16
C TYR A 262 12.86 10.97 1.63
N LYS A 263 13.05 12.13 1.00
CA LYS A 263 13.22 12.25 -0.44
C LYS A 263 14.41 11.42 -0.92
N ASP A 264 14.27 10.79 -2.08
CA ASP A 264 15.31 10.01 -2.75
C ASP A 264 15.81 8.78 -1.97
N ARG A 265 15.02 8.29 -1.02
CA ARG A 265 15.28 6.99 -0.38
C ARG A 265 14.80 5.85 -1.26
N ILE A 266 15.53 4.75 -1.24
CA ILE A 266 15.16 3.52 -1.96
C ILE A 266 14.85 2.45 -0.92
N LEU A 267 13.64 1.90 -0.97
CA LEU A 267 13.23 0.75 -0.19
C LEU A 267 13.40 -0.50 -1.07
N ILE A 268 14.03 -1.53 -0.53
CA ILE A 268 14.16 -2.83 -1.20
C ILE A 268 13.69 -3.91 -0.24
N ALA A 269 12.75 -4.74 -0.70
CA ALA A 269 12.39 -5.99 -0.08
C ALA A 269 12.98 -7.14 -0.90
N ILE A 270 13.59 -8.10 -0.21
CA ILE A 270 14.24 -9.25 -0.80
C ILE A 270 13.64 -10.51 -0.17
N GLU A 271 13.02 -11.34 -1.01
CA GLU A 271 12.55 -12.68 -0.66
C GLU A 271 13.53 -13.73 -1.22
N ASP A 272 13.98 -14.67 -0.39
CA ASP A 272 14.75 -15.84 -0.83
C ASP A 272 13.79 -16.94 -1.30
N ILE A 273 13.70 -17.15 -2.61
CA ILE A 273 12.83 -18.15 -3.23
C ILE A 273 13.59 -19.41 -3.68
N THR A 274 14.83 -19.59 -3.21
CA THR A 274 15.71 -20.70 -3.63
C THR A 274 15.08 -22.06 -3.40
N GLU A 275 14.57 -22.33 -2.19
CA GLU A 275 13.96 -23.62 -1.85
C GLU A 275 12.70 -23.89 -2.67
N LYS A 276 11.89 -22.85 -2.91
CA LYS A 276 10.69 -22.94 -3.75
C LYS A 276 11.06 -23.30 -5.19
N LYS A 277 12.04 -22.62 -5.78
CA LYS A 277 12.55 -22.91 -7.13
C LYS A 277 13.17 -24.29 -7.23
N GLU A 278 13.94 -24.72 -6.22
CA GLU A 278 14.50 -26.08 -6.19
C GLU A 278 13.42 -27.15 -6.08
N LEU A 279 12.38 -26.93 -5.27
CA LEU A 279 11.28 -27.86 -5.11
C LEU A 279 10.48 -27.97 -6.41
N ASP A 280 10.18 -26.85 -7.05
CA ASP A 280 9.50 -26.81 -8.34
C ASP A 280 10.32 -27.57 -9.40
N ARG A 281 11.64 -27.33 -9.47
CA ARG A 281 12.52 -28.06 -10.39
C ARG A 281 12.59 -29.57 -10.09
N ARG A 282 12.72 -29.97 -8.82
CA ARG A 282 12.75 -31.39 -8.43
C ARG A 282 11.45 -32.10 -8.75
N LYS A 283 10.33 -31.41 -8.58
CA LYS A 283 9.01 -31.92 -8.95
C LYS A 283 8.92 -32.17 -10.46
N ASP A 284 9.41 -31.24 -11.27
CA ASP A 284 9.41 -31.38 -12.73
C ASP A 284 10.36 -32.49 -13.19
N ASP A 285 11.57 -32.57 -12.62
CA ASP A 285 12.54 -33.64 -12.90
C ASP A 285 11.95 -35.02 -12.53
N PHE A 286 11.30 -35.12 -11.37
CA PHE A 286 10.62 -36.36 -10.95
C PHE A 286 9.50 -36.76 -11.92
N LEU A 287 8.65 -35.82 -12.34
CA LEU A 287 7.58 -36.09 -13.30
C LEU A 287 8.13 -36.57 -14.64
N SER A 288 9.24 -35.99 -15.11
CA SER A 288 9.92 -36.39 -16.33
C SER A 288 10.46 -37.82 -16.25
N ILE A 289 11.25 -38.14 -15.20
CA ILE A 289 11.84 -39.48 -14.99
C ILE A 289 10.76 -40.54 -14.81
N ALA A 290 9.80 -40.30 -13.92
CA ALA A 290 8.73 -41.26 -13.62
C ALA A 290 7.98 -41.67 -14.89
N SER A 291 7.80 -40.74 -15.82
CA SER A 291 7.04 -41.02 -17.02
C SER A 291 7.83 -41.77 -18.08
N HIS A 292 9.14 -41.54 -18.21
CA HIS A 292 10.00 -42.39 -19.03
C HIS A 292 10.02 -43.84 -18.51
N GLU A 293 10.14 -43.98 -17.20
CA GLU A 293 10.13 -45.27 -16.50
C GLU A 293 8.78 -45.98 -16.54
N LEU A 294 7.66 -45.24 -16.67
CA LEU A 294 6.33 -45.81 -16.86
C LEU A 294 6.04 -46.16 -18.33
N LYS A 295 6.55 -45.36 -19.28
CA LYS A 295 6.32 -45.58 -20.72
C LYS A 295 6.99 -46.87 -21.21
N THR A 296 8.17 -47.19 -20.69
CA THR A 296 8.93 -48.39 -21.07
C THR A 296 8.18 -49.70 -20.78
N PRO A 297 7.76 -50.01 -19.54
CA PRO A 297 7.00 -51.23 -19.24
C PRO A 297 5.64 -51.25 -19.92
N LEU A 298 4.98 -50.11 -20.09
CA LEU A 298 3.71 -50.04 -20.84
C LEU A 298 3.88 -50.34 -22.33
N THR A 299 4.97 -49.90 -22.93
CA THR A 299 5.31 -50.23 -24.33
C THR A 299 5.54 -51.73 -24.48
N THR A 300 6.22 -52.35 -23.52
CA THR A 300 6.41 -53.81 -23.48
C THR A 300 5.09 -54.56 -23.30
N ILE A 301 4.24 -54.13 -22.36
CA ILE A 301 2.91 -54.73 -22.15
C ILE A 301 2.07 -54.60 -23.44
N LYS A 302 2.08 -53.42 -24.08
CA LYS A 302 1.39 -53.20 -25.36
C LYS A 302 1.89 -54.15 -26.44
N GLY A 303 3.21 -54.31 -26.58
CA GLY A 303 3.81 -55.24 -27.53
C GLY A 303 3.41 -56.70 -27.27
N LEU A 304 3.40 -57.12 -26.01
CA LEU A 304 2.97 -58.48 -25.62
C LEU A 304 1.48 -58.71 -25.90
N VAL A 305 0.62 -57.73 -25.61
CA VAL A 305 -0.81 -57.81 -25.92
C VAL A 305 -1.04 -57.89 -27.43
N GLN A 306 -0.32 -57.09 -28.23
CA GLN A 306 -0.37 -57.14 -29.69
C GLN A 306 0.09 -58.49 -30.25
N LEU A 307 1.14 -59.09 -29.67
CA LEU A 307 1.57 -60.45 -30.04
C LEU A 307 0.50 -61.49 -29.70
N LEU A 308 -0.11 -61.40 -28.51
CA LEU A 308 -1.20 -62.29 -28.10
C LEU A 308 -2.40 -62.17 -29.03
N GLN A 309 -2.78 -60.95 -29.46
CA GLN A 309 -3.84 -60.72 -30.42
C GLN A 309 -3.55 -61.35 -31.80
N ARG A 310 -2.28 -61.37 -32.24
CA ARG A 310 -1.87 -62.02 -33.50
C ARG A 310 -1.80 -63.55 -33.41
N MET A 311 -1.58 -64.08 -32.22
CA MET A 311 -1.43 -65.52 -31.96
C MET A 311 -2.73 -66.19 -31.46
N VAL A 312 -3.86 -65.46 -31.53
CA VAL A 312 -5.18 -65.99 -31.17
C VAL A 312 -5.51 -67.23 -32.03
N PRO A 313 -5.76 -68.41 -31.43
CA PRO A 313 -6.20 -69.60 -32.17
C PRO A 313 -7.61 -69.42 -32.75
N GLU A 314 -7.87 -70.00 -33.94
CA GLU A 314 -9.18 -69.90 -34.62
C GLU A 314 -10.37 -70.42 -33.78
N ASN A 315 -10.14 -71.37 -32.86
CA ASN A 315 -11.16 -71.93 -31.95
C ASN A 315 -11.17 -71.28 -30.55
N SER A 316 -10.67 -70.06 -30.42
CA SER A 316 -10.69 -69.33 -29.14
C SER A 316 -12.11 -68.92 -28.74
N PRO A 317 -12.49 -69.01 -27.45
CA PRO A 317 -13.78 -68.50 -27.00
C PRO A 317 -13.90 -67.01 -27.31
N GLU A 318 -15.06 -66.55 -27.80
CA GLU A 318 -15.31 -65.14 -28.14
C GLU A 318 -14.98 -64.17 -26.98
N LYS A 319 -15.20 -64.64 -25.74
CA LYS A 319 -14.87 -63.91 -24.51
C LYS A 319 -13.37 -63.68 -24.34
N PHE A 320 -12.50 -64.59 -24.82
CA PHE A 320 -11.04 -64.46 -24.79
C PHE A 320 -10.58 -63.28 -25.66
N ASN A 321 -11.04 -63.21 -26.90
CA ASN A 321 -10.72 -62.13 -27.84
C ASN A 321 -11.24 -60.78 -27.33
N THR A 322 -12.49 -60.75 -26.87
CA THR A 322 -13.09 -59.56 -26.27
C THR A 322 -12.32 -59.08 -25.02
N THR A 323 -11.69 -60.00 -24.28
CA THR A 323 -10.90 -59.65 -23.08
C THR A 323 -9.54 -59.10 -23.48
N LEU A 324 -8.86 -59.70 -24.46
CA LEU A 324 -7.59 -59.19 -24.99
C LEU A 324 -7.74 -57.79 -25.58
N ASP A 325 -8.80 -57.55 -26.33
CA ASP A 325 -9.08 -56.23 -26.89
C ASP A 325 -9.32 -55.18 -25.80
N LYS A 326 -10.06 -55.55 -24.74
CA LYS A 326 -10.22 -54.69 -23.57
C LYS A 326 -8.88 -54.37 -22.91
N VAL A 327 -8.01 -55.37 -22.73
CA VAL A 327 -6.67 -55.16 -22.15
C VAL A 327 -5.87 -54.18 -23.01
N SER A 328 -5.87 -54.34 -24.33
CA SER A 328 -5.20 -53.40 -25.25
C SER A 328 -5.73 -51.97 -25.07
N VAL A 329 -7.05 -51.80 -25.02
CA VAL A 329 -7.69 -50.48 -24.82
C VAL A 329 -7.28 -49.85 -23.48
N TYR A 330 -7.17 -50.62 -22.39
CA TYR A 330 -6.72 -50.10 -21.10
C TYR A 330 -5.24 -49.73 -21.09
N VAL A 331 -4.39 -50.48 -21.80
CA VAL A 331 -2.95 -50.17 -21.94
C VAL A 331 -2.76 -48.89 -22.77
N ASP A 332 -3.49 -48.74 -23.87
CA ASP A 332 -3.49 -47.52 -24.68
C ASP A 332 -3.97 -46.32 -23.87
N ARG A 333 -5.02 -46.51 -23.07
CA ARG A 333 -5.51 -45.48 -22.16
C ARG A 333 -4.46 -45.07 -21.12
N LEU A 334 -3.70 -46.00 -20.55
CA LEU A 334 -2.63 -45.67 -19.61
C LEU A 334 -1.52 -44.86 -20.28
N ASN A 335 -1.14 -45.22 -21.51
CA ASN A 335 -0.16 -44.47 -22.28
C ASN A 335 -0.60 -43.02 -22.52
N VAL A 336 -1.87 -42.81 -22.89
CA VAL A 336 -2.44 -41.46 -23.06
C VAL A 336 -2.41 -40.67 -21.76
N LEU A 337 -2.84 -41.26 -20.63
CA LEU A 337 -2.86 -40.55 -19.35
C LEU A 337 -1.46 -40.13 -18.86
N ILE A 338 -0.45 -40.97 -19.09
CA ILE A 338 0.94 -40.65 -18.76
C ILE A 338 1.49 -39.56 -19.68
N SER A 339 1.16 -39.63 -20.98
CA SER A 339 1.55 -38.58 -21.93
C SER A 339 0.91 -37.24 -21.56
N ASP A 340 -0.40 -37.22 -21.26
CA ASP A 340 -1.10 -36.01 -20.85
C ASP A 340 -0.50 -35.41 -19.57
N LEU A 341 -0.15 -36.25 -18.58
CA LEU A 341 0.49 -35.78 -17.35
C LEU A 341 1.85 -35.14 -17.65
N LEU A 342 2.65 -35.76 -18.50
CA LEU A 342 3.95 -35.26 -18.94
C LEU A 342 3.85 -33.93 -19.67
N ASP A 343 2.95 -33.86 -20.64
CA ASP A 343 2.75 -32.67 -21.45
C ASP A 343 2.39 -31.50 -20.54
N THR A 344 1.56 -31.71 -19.50
CA THR A 344 1.34 -30.65 -18.50
C THR A 344 2.60 -30.23 -17.75
N SER A 345 3.49 -31.16 -17.39
CA SER A 345 4.73 -30.83 -16.69
C SER A 345 5.69 -30.03 -17.58
N LYS A 346 5.79 -30.39 -18.86
CA LYS A 346 6.62 -29.68 -19.83
C LYS A 346 6.09 -28.28 -20.14
N ILE A 347 4.76 -28.15 -20.24
CA ILE A 347 4.11 -26.84 -20.39
C ILE A 347 4.42 -25.93 -19.20
N GLN A 348 4.34 -26.46 -17.97
CA GLN A 348 4.59 -25.67 -16.75
C GLN A 348 6.03 -25.17 -16.63
N SER A 349 7.01 -25.93 -17.12
CA SER A 349 8.42 -25.54 -17.07
C SER A 349 8.83 -24.59 -18.20
N GLY A 350 7.94 -24.27 -19.14
CA GLY A 350 8.24 -23.47 -20.33
C GLY A 350 9.18 -24.17 -21.32
N ASN A 351 9.53 -25.44 -21.08
CA ASN A 351 10.48 -26.24 -21.86
C ASN A 351 9.80 -27.02 -23.00
N ILE A 352 8.72 -26.49 -23.57
CA ILE A 352 8.15 -27.10 -24.79
C ILE A 352 9.09 -26.75 -25.94
N GLU A 353 9.92 -27.71 -26.37
CA GLU A 353 10.59 -27.61 -27.65
C GLU A 353 9.53 -27.70 -28.75
N LEU A 354 9.16 -26.54 -29.31
CA LEU A 354 8.26 -26.45 -30.45
C LEU A 354 9.07 -26.65 -31.73
N HIS A 355 8.76 -27.71 -32.47
CA HIS A 355 9.30 -27.91 -33.81
C HIS A 355 8.44 -27.14 -34.81
N LEU A 356 8.77 -25.85 -34.99
CA LEU A 356 8.00 -24.94 -35.85
C LEU A 356 8.41 -25.10 -37.32
N ASP A 357 7.64 -25.87 -38.07
CA ASP A 357 7.82 -26.07 -39.50
C ASP A 357 6.60 -25.56 -40.29
N PRO A 358 6.77 -25.10 -41.55
CA PRO A 358 5.63 -24.77 -42.40
C PRO A 358 4.83 -26.02 -42.80
N PHE A 359 3.53 -26.03 -42.51
CA PHE A 359 2.64 -27.15 -42.90
C PHE A 359 1.28 -26.67 -43.44
N ASP A 360 0.61 -27.55 -44.19
CA ASP A 360 -0.74 -27.32 -44.74
C ASP A 360 -1.81 -27.76 -43.73
N ILE A 361 -2.44 -26.78 -43.09
CA ILE A 361 -3.47 -27.02 -42.06
C ILE A 361 -4.70 -27.75 -42.60
N ASP A 362 -5.06 -27.53 -43.87
CA ASP A 362 -6.20 -28.20 -44.48
C ASP A 362 -5.92 -29.69 -44.64
N LYS A 363 -4.67 -30.05 -44.97
CA LYS A 363 -4.25 -31.45 -45.02
C LYS A 363 -4.25 -32.08 -43.62
N THR A 364 -3.64 -31.43 -42.64
CA THR A 364 -3.56 -31.94 -41.26
C THR A 364 -4.95 -32.19 -40.66
N ILE A 365 -5.92 -31.30 -40.89
CA ILE A 365 -7.29 -31.49 -40.41
C ILE A 365 -7.98 -32.63 -41.13
N ARG A 366 -7.84 -32.73 -42.47
CA ARG A 366 -8.41 -33.86 -43.24
C ARG A 366 -7.86 -35.19 -42.73
N ASP A 367 -6.55 -35.33 -42.61
CA ASP A 367 -5.89 -36.55 -42.15
C ASP A 367 -6.37 -36.92 -40.73
N THR A 368 -6.51 -35.93 -39.84
CA THR A 368 -7.02 -36.14 -38.47
C THR A 368 -8.48 -36.61 -38.46
N VAL A 369 -9.34 -35.99 -39.28
CA VAL A 369 -10.77 -36.34 -39.38
C VAL A 369 -10.96 -37.74 -39.99
N GLU A 370 -10.21 -38.10 -41.01
CA GLU A 370 -10.26 -39.42 -41.63
C GLU A 370 -9.87 -40.50 -40.62
N ASN A 371 -8.77 -40.31 -39.89
CA ASN A 371 -8.31 -41.25 -38.85
C ASN A 371 -9.35 -41.45 -37.73
N LEU A 372 -10.00 -40.38 -37.28
CA LEU A 372 -11.04 -40.48 -36.25
C LEU A 372 -12.35 -41.08 -36.77
N SER A 373 -12.70 -40.84 -38.03
CA SER A 373 -13.89 -41.42 -38.66
C SER A 373 -13.80 -42.95 -38.74
N VAL A 374 -12.59 -43.50 -38.96
CA VAL A 374 -12.34 -44.95 -38.94
C VAL A 374 -12.53 -45.53 -37.54
N SER A 375 -12.11 -44.78 -36.51
CA SER A 375 -12.16 -45.22 -35.11
C SER A 375 -13.54 -45.05 -34.46
N ALA A 376 -14.41 -44.21 -35.04
CA ALA A 376 -15.77 -43.94 -34.57
C ALA A 376 -16.81 -44.16 -35.69
N PRO A 377 -16.99 -45.41 -36.19
CA PRO A 377 -17.86 -45.70 -37.35
C PRO A 377 -19.34 -45.40 -37.11
N HIS A 378 -19.75 -45.24 -35.86
CA HIS A 378 -21.11 -44.89 -35.47
C HIS A 378 -21.36 -43.38 -35.39
N HIS A 379 -20.35 -42.53 -35.69
CA HIS A 379 -20.49 -41.07 -35.72
C HIS A 379 -20.27 -40.52 -37.13
N LYS A 380 -21.09 -39.56 -37.53
CA LYS A 380 -20.97 -38.80 -38.78
C LYS A 380 -20.18 -37.53 -38.51
N ILE A 381 -18.88 -37.60 -38.79
CA ILE A 381 -17.97 -36.45 -38.70
C ILE A 381 -17.96 -35.75 -40.06
N SER A 382 -18.42 -34.50 -40.13
CA SER A 382 -18.49 -33.74 -41.37
C SER A 382 -17.48 -32.59 -41.35
N LEU A 383 -16.58 -32.55 -42.34
CA LEU A 383 -15.63 -31.44 -42.52
C LEU A 383 -16.13 -30.51 -43.64
N LYS A 384 -16.21 -29.21 -43.34
CA LYS A 384 -16.67 -28.18 -44.29
C LYS A 384 -15.69 -27.01 -44.32
N GLY A 385 -15.48 -26.48 -45.53
CA GLY A 385 -14.60 -25.34 -45.77
C GLY A 385 -13.15 -25.75 -46.07
N SER A 386 -12.35 -24.75 -46.43
CA SER A 386 -10.92 -24.88 -46.73
C SER A 386 -10.25 -23.52 -46.63
N THR A 387 -8.96 -23.46 -46.33
CA THR A 387 -8.21 -22.20 -46.21
C THR A 387 -7.13 -22.00 -47.27
N ASN A 388 -6.58 -23.09 -47.82
CA ASN A 388 -5.35 -23.15 -48.60
C ASN A 388 -4.20 -22.37 -47.93
N ALA A 389 -4.12 -22.42 -46.60
CA ALA A 389 -3.18 -21.64 -45.81
C ALA A 389 -2.05 -22.50 -45.26
N THR A 390 -0.84 -21.96 -45.28
CA THR A 390 0.30 -22.54 -44.58
C THR A 390 0.41 -21.93 -43.20
N ILE A 391 0.59 -22.77 -42.18
CA ILE A 391 0.83 -22.36 -40.79
C ILE A 391 2.29 -22.68 -40.46
N LEU A 392 2.97 -21.77 -39.76
CA LEU A 392 4.26 -22.03 -39.16
C LEU A 392 4.02 -22.53 -37.73
N GLY A 393 4.23 -23.82 -37.47
CA GLY A 393 3.84 -24.44 -36.21
C GLY A 393 4.30 -25.88 -36.08
N ASP A 394 4.03 -26.47 -34.92
CA ASP A 394 4.23 -27.90 -34.67
C ASP A 394 2.98 -28.68 -35.12
N GLU A 395 3.06 -29.31 -36.30
CA GLU A 395 1.94 -30.05 -36.91
C GLU A 395 1.40 -31.15 -35.99
N LEU A 396 2.26 -31.82 -35.22
CA LEU A 396 1.87 -32.91 -34.33
C LEU A 396 1.06 -32.39 -33.14
N GLN A 397 1.47 -31.27 -32.55
CA GLN A 397 0.73 -30.65 -31.45
C GLN A 397 -0.61 -30.07 -31.91
N ILE A 398 -0.67 -29.45 -33.10
CA ILE A 398 -1.93 -28.96 -33.66
C ILE A 398 -2.87 -30.14 -33.98
N SER A 399 -2.34 -31.25 -34.51
CA SER A 399 -3.09 -32.50 -34.68
C SER A 399 -3.63 -33.03 -33.34
N GLN A 400 -2.86 -32.92 -32.25
CA GLN A 400 -3.30 -33.31 -30.91
C GLN A 400 -4.47 -32.45 -30.41
N VAL A 401 -4.45 -31.14 -30.65
CA VAL A 401 -5.58 -30.24 -30.34
C VAL A 401 -6.84 -30.69 -31.07
N ILE A 402 -6.75 -30.87 -32.39
CA ILE A 402 -7.88 -31.26 -33.24
C ILE A 402 -8.44 -32.61 -32.78
N ASN A 403 -7.56 -33.60 -32.53
CA ASN A 403 -7.95 -34.90 -32.02
C ASN A 403 -8.70 -34.81 -30.68
N ASN A 404 -8.20 -34.01 -29.75
CA ASN A 404 -8.82 -33.84 -28.44
C ASN A 404 -10.21 -33.17 -28.55
N LEU A 405 -10.35 -32.13 -29.37
CA LEU A 405 -11.64 -31.46 -29.57
C LEU A 405 -12.68 -32.41 -30.20
N ILE A 406 -12.31 -33.14 -31.25
CA ILE A 406 -13.23 -34.09 -31.92
C ILE A 406 -13.56 -35.27 -31.00
N SER A 407 -12.58 -35.82 -30.28
CA SER A 407 -12.80 -36.91 -29.33
C SER A 407 -13.74 -36.49 -28.19
N ASN A 408 -13.61 -35.25 -27.69
CA ASN A 408 -14.54 -34.70 -26.70
C ASN A 408 -15.95 -34.51 -27.29
N ALA A 409 -16.06 -34.03 -28.52
CA ALA A 409 -17.34 -33.89 -29.22
C ALA A 409 -18.09 -35.23 -29.37
N ILE A 410 -17.37 -36.30 -29.71
CA ILE A 410 -17.92 -37.67 -29.79
C ILE A 410 -18.33 -38.15 -28.39
N LYS A 411 -17.45 -37.99 -27.41
CA LYS A 411 -17.63 -38.55 -26.06
C LYS A 411 -18.77 -37.89 -25.28
N TYR A 412 -18.96 -36.58 -25.41
CA TYR A 412 -19.92 -35.81 -24.62
C TYR A 412 -21.25 -35.55 -25.34
N SER A 413 -21.50 -36.27 -26.43
CA SER A 413 -22.76 -36.25 -27.19
C SER A 413 -23.58 -37.55 -27.10
N PRO A 414 -23.94 -38.05 -25.89
CA PRO A 414 -24.80 -39.23 -25.76
C PRO A 414 -26.24 -38.90 -26.20
N GLY A 415 -26.51 -39.01 -27.50
CA GLY A 415 -27.81 -38.67 -28.10
C GLY A 415 -27.72 -38.13 -29.53
N SER A 416 -26.52 -37.71 -29.97
CA SER A 416 -26.25 -37.29 -31.33
C SER A 416 -25.04 -38.06 -31.86
N ASP A 417 -25.16 -38.59 -33.08
CA ASP A 417 -24.05 -39.21 -33.80
C ASP A 417 -23.26 -38.20 -34.63
N LYS A 418 -23.63 -36.91 -34.59
CA LYS A 418 -23.14 -35.90 -35.52
C LYS A 418 -22.09 -34.99 -34.87
N VAL A 419 -20.97 -34.80 -35.56
CA VAL A 419 -19.94 -33.80 -35.23
C VAL A 419 -19.65 -32.99 -36.49
N ASP A 420 -19.78 -31.67 -36.41
CA ASP A 420 -19.50 -30.77 -37.53
C ASP A 420 -18.20 -30.03 -37.30
N ILE A 421 -17.32 -30.03 -38.31
CA ILE A 421 -16.04 -29.35 -38.29
C ILE A 421 -16.05 -28.31 -39.41
N TYR A 422 -15.79 -27.07 -39.05
CA TYR A 422 -15.72 -25.96 -39.99
C TYR A 422 -14.34 -25.34 -39.95
N ILE A 423 -13.72 -25.19 -41.12
CA ILE A 423 -12.45 -24.48 -41.28
C ILE A 423 -12.63 -23.34 -42.27
N ASN A 424 -12.21 -22.13 -41.89
CA ASN A 424 -12.24 -20.97 -42.76
C ASN A 424 -11.12 -19.99 -42.46
N ARG A 425 -10.80 -19.18 -43.47
CA ARG A 425 -9.88 -18.05 -43.32
C ARG A 425 -10.63 -16.82 -42.82
N VAL A 426 -10.14 -16.22 -41.73
CA VAL A 426 -10.67 -14.98 -41.14
C VAL A 426 -9.53 -13.98 -41.03
N GLY A 427 -9.45 -13.07 -42.00
CA GLY A 427 -8.34 -12.12 -42.11
C GLY A 427 -7.00 -12.83 -42.30
N ASN A 428 -6.09 -12.63 -41.33
CA ASN A 428 -4.76 -13.25 -41.30
C ASN A 428 -4.70 -14.53 -40.44
N PHE A 429 -5.85 -15.07 -40.06
CA PHE A 429 -5.93 -16.28 -39.24
C PHE A 429 -6.72 -17.37 -39.97
N VAL A 430 -6.38 -18.61 -39.67
CA VAL A 430 -7.24 -19.77 -39.90
C VAL A 430 -8.08 -19.96 -38.64
N LYS A 431 -9.40 -20.02 -38.79
CA LYS A 431 -10.32 -20.38 -37.71
C LYS A 431 -10.81 -21.81 -37.96
N VAL A 432 -10.73 -22.63 -36.93
CA VAL A 432 -11.26 -24.00 -36.92
C VAL A 432 -12.30 -24.08 -35.81
N SER A 433 -13.46 -24.64 -36.12
CA SER A 433 -14.57 -24.82 -35.19
C SER A 433 -15.02 -26.28 -35.20
N VAL A 434 -15.13 -26.89 -34.02
CA VAL A 434 -15.66 -28.25 -33.82
C VAL A 434 -16.95 -28.13 -33.01
N THR A 435 -18.07 -28.49 -33.64
CA THR A 435 -19.41 -28.42 -33.06
C THR A 435 -19.94 -29.82 -32.76
N ASP A 436 -20.30 -30.01 -31.50
CA ASP A 436 -21.03 -31.16 -30.98
C ASP A 436 -22.49 -30.78 -30.68
N TYR A 437 -23.36 -31.77 -30.66
CA TYR A 437 -24.79 -31.61 -30.33
C TYR A 437 -25.12 -32.42 -29.08
N GLY A 438 -24.25 -32.31 -28.08
CA GLY A 438 -24.27 -33.10 -26.86
C GLY A 438 -24.90 -32.39 -25.67
N MET A 439 -24.41 -32.72 -24.49
CA MET A 439 -24.99 -32.24 -23.23
C MET A 439 -24.84 -30.72 -23.02
N GLY A 440 -23.90 -30.09 -23.72
CA GLY A 440 -23.55 -28.68 -23.53
C GLY A 440 -22.89 -28.39 -22.17
N ILE A 441 -22.53 -27.11 -21.96
CA ILE A 441 -21.74 -26.64 -20.82
C ILE A 441 -22.45 -25.46 -20.15
N SER A 442 -22.51 -25.49 -18.81
CA SER A 442 -23.12 -24.40 -18.04
C SER A 442 -22.33 -23.09 -18.15
N ALA A 443 -23.01 -21.95 -18.00
CA ALA A 443 -22.36 -20.64 -18.02
C ALA A 443 -21.28 -20.48 -16.94
N GLN A 444 -21.44 -21.13 -15.78
CA GLN A 444 -20.46 -21.11 -14.69
C GLN A 444 -19.22 -21.95 -15.02
N ASP A 445 -19.39 -23.08 -15.71
CA ASP A 445 -18.29 -23.97 -16.04
C ASP A 445 -17.48 -23.45 -17.24
N LYS A 446 -18.09 -22.74 -18.20
CA LYS A 446 -17.40 -22.18 -19.39
C LYS A 446 -16.15 -21.37 -19.05
N ALA A 447 -16.15 -20.64 -17.93
CA ALA A 447 -15.00 -19.84 -17.51
C ALA A 447 -13.82 -20.68 -16.99
N LYS A 448 -14.07 -21.93 -16.60
CA LYS A 448 -13.10 -22.80 -15.91
C LYS A 448 -12.76 -24.07 -16.69
N ILE A 449 -13.40 -24.36 -17.81
CA ILE A 449 -13.15 -25.60 -18.57
C ILE A 449 -11.73 -25.71 -19.14
N PHE A 450 -11.03 -24.57 -19.26
CA PHE A 450 -9.63 -24.53 -19.66
C PHE A 450 -8.68 -24.57 -18.45
N ASP A 451 -9.20 -24.51 -17.21
CA ASP A 451 -8.40 -24.64 -16.00
C ASP A 451 -7.92 -26.09 -15.83
N ARG A 452 -6.73 -26.23 -15.25
CA ARG A 452 -6.11 -27.53 -15.00
C ARG A 452 -6.93 -28.36 -14.01
N PHE A 453 -7.10 -29.65 -14.33
CA PHE A 453 -7.86 -30.64 -13.54
C PHE A 453 -9.35 -30.31 -13.36
N PHE A 454 -9.85 -29.27 -14.03
CA PHE A 454 -11.23 -28.88 -13.91
C PHE A 454 -12.13 -29.82 -14.70
N ARG A 455 -13.20 -30.28 -14.05
CA ARG A 455 -14.26 -31.10 -14.67
C ARG A 455 -15.60 -30.76 -14.04
N ALA A 456 -16.62 -30.52 -14.87
CA ALA A 456 -17.98 -30.32 -14.38
C ALA A 456 -18.48 -31.56 -13.60
N ARG A 457 -19.13 -31.35 -12.45
CA ARG A 457 -19.52 -32.40 -11.49
C ARG A 457 -20.38 -33.51 -12.11
N GLU A 458 -21.22 -33.17 -13.07
CA GLU A 458 -22.10 -34.12 -13.77
C GLU A 458 -21.33 -35.03 -14.74
N ILE A 459 -20.28 -34.50 -15.38
CA ILE A 459 -19.42 -35.24 -16.31
C ILE A 459 -18.47 -36.18 -15.54
N GLN A 460 -18.05 -35.79 -14.33
CA GLN A 460 -17.15 -36.58 -13.48
C GLN A 460 -17.75 -37.94 -13.09
N LYS A 461 -19.08 -38.02 -12.93
CA LYS A 461 -19.80 -39.26 -12.59
C LYS A 461 -19.99 -40.19 -13.79
N LYS A 462 -20.16 -39.66 -15.00
CA LYS A 462 -20.48 -40.45 -16.22
C LYS A 462 -19.25 -40.83 -17.05
N PHE A 463 -18.19 -40.03 -17.01
CA PHE A 463 -17.02 -40.24 -17.84
C PHE A 463 -15.73 -40.17 -17.01
N PRO A 464 -14.84 -41.17 -17.03
CA PRO A 464 -13.54 -41.08 -16.37
C PRO A 464 -12.52 -40.28 -17.21
N GLY A 465 -11.68 -39.47 -16.56
CA GLY A 465 -10.65 -38.61 -17.19
C GLY A 465 -10.03 -37.60 -16.20
N LEU A 466 -8.82 -37.13 -16.49
CA LEU A 466 -8.03 -36.24 -15.60
C LEU A 466 -8.43 -34.75 -15.66
N GLY A 467 -9.16 -34.31 -16.71
CA GLY A 467 -9.51 -32.89 -16.87
C GLY A 467 -8.34 -32.02 -17.34
N ILE A 468 -7.47 -32.60 -18.16
CA ILE A 468 -6.22 -31.97 -18.60
C ILE A 468 -6.25 -31.62 -20.10
N GLY A 469 -6.97 -32.38 -20.93
CA GLY A 469 -6.90 -32.23 -22.39
C GLY A 469 -7.21 -30.83 -22.91
N LEU A 470 -8.27 -30.17 -22.40
CA LEU A 470 -8.63 -28.81 -22.82
C LEU A 470 -7.60 -27.76 -22.36
N TYR A 471 -7.00 -27.94 -21.19
CA TYR A 471 -5.89 -27.10 -20.72
C TYR A 471 -4.67 -27.23 -21.64
N ILE A 472 -4.24 -28.46 -21.96
CA ILE A 472 -3.15 -28.69 -22.93
C ILE A 472 -3.48 -28.05 -24.28
N SER A 473 -4.71 -28.24 -24.77
CA SER A 473 -5.12 -27.67 -26.05
C SER A 473 -5.05 -26.14 -26.06
N HIS A 474 -5.45 -25.50 -24.95
CA HIS A 474 -5.38 -24.06 -24.78
C HIS A 474 -3.93 -23.56 -24.80
N GLU A 475 -3.03 -24.25 -24.10
CA GLU A 475 -1.60 -23.92 -24.01
C GLU A 475 -0.89 -24.11 -25.36
N ILE A 476 -1.16 -25.21 -26.08
CA ILE A 476 -0.63 -25.43 -27.43
C ILE A 476 -1.06 -24.28 -28.35
N ILE A 477 -2.34 -23.95 -28.41
CA ILE A 477 -2.84 -22.88 -29.28
C ILE A 477 -2.24 -21.52 -28.90
N THR A 478 -2.11 -21.23 -27.61
CA THR A 478 -1.50 -19.98 -27.12
C THR A 478 -0.03 -19.88 -27.52
N ASN A 479 0.73 -20.97 -27.38
CA ASN A 479 2.14 -21.05 -27.81
C ASN A 479 2.32 -20.92 -29.32
N HIS A 480 1.28 -21.17 -30.10
CA HIS A 480 1.24 -20.92 -31.54
C HIS A 480 0.65 -19.53 -31.89
N SER A 481 0.62 -18.59 -30.93
CA SER A 481 0.06 -17.24 -31.09
C SER A 481 -1.41 -17.23 -31.54
N GLY A 482 -2.15 -18.25 -31.11
CA GLY A 482 -3.57 -18.44 -31.37
C GLY A 482 -4.46 -18.13 -30.18
N THR A 483 -5.76 -18.37 -30.33
CA THR A 483 -6.75 -18.32 -29.23
C THR A 483 -7.68 -19.52 -29.33
N LEU A 484 -8.09 -20.09 -28.20
CA LEU A 484 -9.06 -21.21 -28.11
C LEU A 484 -10.21 -20.80 -27.18
N TRP A 485 -11.46 -20.98 -27.61
CA TRP A 485 -12.64 -20.64 -26.81
C TRP A 485 -13.79 -21.60 -27.07
N VAL A 486 -14.87 -21.46 -26.30
CA VAL A 486 -16.09 -22.26 -26.41
C VAL A 486 -17.35 -21.39 -26.45
N GLU A 487 -18.32 -21.81 -27.26
CA GLU A 487 -19.69 -21.33 -27.26
C GLU A 487 -20.60 -22.54 -26.98
N SER A 488 -21.38 -22.50 -25.90
CA SER A 488 -22.19 -23.66 -25.49
C SER A 488 -23.37 -23.25 -24.61
N GLU A 489 -24.46 -24.00 -24.76
CA GLU A 489 -25.68 -23.95 -23.96
C GLU A 489 -26.08 -25.38 -23.53
N ILE A 490 -26.60 -25.53 -22.31
CA ILE A 490 -26.98 -26.84 -21.76
C ILE A 490 -28.09 -27.45 -22.62
N GLY A 491 -27.87 -28.67 -23.11
CA GLY A 491 -28.82 -29.42 -23.93
C GLY A 491 -28.75 -29.17 -25.44
N GLU A 492 -28.06 -28.13 -25.88
CA GLU A 492 -27.94 -27.74 -27.30
C GLU A 492 -26.56 -28.11 -27.91
N GLY A 493 -25.60 -28.52 -27.07
CA GLY A 493 -24.24 -28.89 -27.48
C GLY A 493 -23.20 -27.79 -27.27
N SER A 494 -22.03 -27.96 -27.88
CA SER A 494 -20.89 -27.05 -27.73
C SER A 494 -20.16 -26.84 -29.05
N THR A 495 -19.69 -25.61 -29.28
CA THR A 495 -18.78 -25.27 -30.37
C THR A 495 -17.46 -24.79 -29.79
N PHE A 496 -16.43 -25.60 -29.92
CA PHE A 496 -15.06 -25.22 -29.58
C PHE A 496 -14.40 -24.62 -30.81
N SER A 497 -13.82 -23.44 -30.69
CA SER A 497 -13.17 -22.75 -31.81
C SER A 497 -11.76 -22.32 -31.44
N PHE A 498 -10.83 -22.44 -32.38
CA PHE A 498 -9.50 -21.85 -32.24
C PHE A 498 -9.04 -21.12 -33.49
N THR A 499 -8.05 -20.23 -33.31
CA THR A 499 -7.40 -19.50 -34.40
C THR A 499 -5.90 -19.76 -34.45
N LEU A 500 -5.33 -19.85 -35.64
CA LEU A 500 -3.88 -19.89 -35.87
C LEU A 500 -3.46 -18.82 -36.90
N PRO A 501 -2.33 -18.12 -36.69
CA PRO A 501 -1.86 -17.12 -37.64
C PRO A 501 -1.36 -17.76 -38.94
N ILE A 502 -1.77 -17.20 -40.08
CA ILE A 502 -1.31 -17.64 -41.39
C ILE A 502 0.14 -17.18 -41.58
N MET A 503 1.00 -18.10 -42.04
CA MET A 503 2.37 -17.77 -42.41
C MET A 503 2.36 -16.68 -43.49
N LYS A 504 3.04 -15.57 -43.22
CA LYS A 504 3.22 -14.53 -44.24
C LYS A 504 4.23 -15.04 -45.25
N ASN A 505 3.82 -15.20 -46.51
CA ASN A 505 4.78 -15.35 -47.61
C ASN A 505 5.57 -14.03 -47.68
N HIS A 506 6.87 -14.10 -47.39
CA HIS A 506 7.80 -13.03 -47.70
C HIS A 506 8.20 -13.05 -49.16
#